data_AF-A0A7S0ND54-F1
#
_entry.id   AF-A0A7S0ND54-F1
#
_cell.length_a   1.000
_cell.length_b   1.000
_cell.length_c   1.000
_cell.angle_alpha   90.00
_cell.angle_beta   90.00
_cell.angle_gamma   90.00
#
_symmetry.space_group_name_H-M   'P 1'
#
loop_
_entity.id
_entity.type
_entity.pdbx_description
1 polymer ?
#
loop_
_entity_poly.entity_id
_entity_poly.type
_entity_poly.pdbx_seq_one_letter_code
_entity_poly.pdbx_strand_id
1 'polypeptide(L)'
;QVSLPKEVYKEIFKRIGLGDHKDVLSILVRKVITNLKVWADNALVVKETLLMFATMVQGPAGSSASRMLLDLEVTKGLLMNHNGEHVAFLAYPVNAKQRTTYYLTLMQLLASNPEDPDASGAFESFLHPILNSMAYLNSMSN
;
A
#
# COMPACT_ATOMS: atom_id res chain seq x y z
N GLN A 1 9.09 7.43 26.68
CA GLN A 1 7.78 6.97 26.15
C GLN A 1 7.38 5.72 26.90
N VAL A 2 6.17 5.67 27.45
CA VAL A 2 5.62 4.45 28.06
C VAL A 2 5.12 3.55 26.93
N SER A 3 5.75 2.39 26.74
CA SER A 3 5.30 1.38 25.79
C SER A 3 4.37 0.42 26.52
N LEU A 4 3.10 0.37 26.12
CA LEU A 4 2.16 -0.62 26.66
C LEU A 4 2.52 -2.02 26.11
N PRO A 5 2.36 -3.09 26.91
CA PRO A 5 2.54 -4.46 26.43
C PRO A 5 1.61 -4.77 25.25
N LYS A 6 2.06 -5.59 24.29
CA LYS A 6 1.27 -6.00 23.10
C LYS A 6 -0.12 -6.54 23.45
N GLU A 7 -0.23 -7.29 24.55
CA GLU A 7 -1.49 -7.86 25.05
C GLU A 7 -2.51 -6.78 25.44
N VAL A 8 -2.05 -5.63 25.96
CA VAL A 8 -2.92 -4.51 26.30
C VAL A 8 -3.52 -3.88 25.05
N TYR A 9 -2.72 -3.68 24.00
CA TYR A 9 -3.23 -3.15 22.72
C TYR A 9 -4.23 -4.11 22.07
N LYS A 10 -3.96 -5.42 22.11
CA LYS A 10 -4.87 -6.44 21.60
C LYS A 10 -6.22 -6.41 22.31
N GLU A 11 -6.23 -6.29 23.62
CA GLU A 11 -7.46 -6.19 24.40
C GLU A 11 -8.21 -4.88 24.15
N ILE A 12 -7.50 -3.75 24.00
CA ILE A 12 -8.11 -2.47 23.61
C ILE A 12 -8.80 -2.61 22.26
N PHE A 13 -8.11 -3.10 21.22
CA PHE A 13 -8.67 -3.26 19.88
C PHE A 13 -9.88 -4.18 19.86
N LYS A 14 -9.82 -5.29 20.61
CA LYS A 14 -10.97 -6.18 20.78
C LYS A 14 -12.16 -5.48 21.42
N ARG A 15 -11.95 -4.68 22.48
CA ARG A 15 -13.03 -3.96 23.19
C ARG A 15 -13.68 -2.87 22.36
N ILE A 16 -12.93 -2.22 21.47
CA ILE A 16 -13.48 -1.20 20.55
C ILE A 16 -13.97 -1.79 19.22
N GLY A 17 -14.03 -3.12 19.10
CA GLY A 17 -14.58 -3.81 17.93
C GLY A 17 -13.67 -3.82 16.69
N LEU A 18 -12.38 -3.50 16.85
CA LEU A 18 -11.40 -3.48 15.76
C LEU A 18 -10.69 -4.81 15.53
N GLY A 19 -10.97 -5.84 16.33
CA GLY A 19 -10.37 -7.16 16.20
C GLY A 19 -8.93 -7.20 16.70
N ASP A 20 -8.05 -7.90 15.98
CA ASP A 20 -6.63 -7.96 16.31
C ASP A 20 -5.77 -7.02 15.42
N HIS A 21 -4.46 -7.04 15.63
CA HIS A 21 -3.49 -6.26 14.85
C HIS A 21 -3.60 -6.39 13.31
N LYS A 22 -3.89 -7.58 12.76
CA LYS A 22 -4.06 -7.79 11.31
C LYS A 22 -5.34 -7.09 10.81
N ASP A 23 -6.42 -7.15 11.58
CA ASP A 23 -7.67 -6.45 11.25
C ASP A 23 -7.46 -4.94 11.22
N VAL A 24 -6.75 -4.39 12.20
CA VAL A 24 -6.38 -2.98 12.25
C VAL A 24 -5.55 -2.60 11.03
N LEU A 25 -4.50 -3.35 10.68
CA LEU A 25 -3.72 -3.08 9.46
C LEU A 25 -4.59 -3.11 8.19
N SER A 26 -5.51 -4.07 8.09
CA SER A 26 -6.46 -4.18 6.98
C SER A 26 -7.37 -2.95 6.87
N ILE A 27 -7.85 -2.42 7.99
CA ILE A 27 -8.62 -1.18 8.05
C ILE A 27 -7.77 0.02 7.59
N LEU A 28 -6.51 0.10 8.04
CA LEU A 28 -5.61 1.19 7.67
C LEU A 28 -5.28 1.16 6.17
N VAL A 29 -5.00 -0.01 5.58
CA VAL A 29 -4.77 -0.14 4.14
C VAL A 29 -6.03 0.22 3.34
N ARG A 30 -7.22 -0.23 3.78
CA ARG A 30 -8.49 0.23 3.17
C ARG A 30 -8.61 1.75 3.20
N LYS A 31 -8.27 2.37 4.33
CA LYS A 31 -8.31 3.84 4.48
C LYS A 31 -7.33 4.53 3.55
N VAL A 32 -6.11 3.99 3.38
CA VAL A 32 -5.14 4.46 2.38
C VAL A 32 -5.76 4.44 1.00
N ILE A 33 -6.29 3.30 0.56
CA ILE A 33 -6.91 3.14 -0.77
C ILE A 33 -8.08 4.11 -0.95
N THR A 34 -8.99 4.19 0.03
CA THR A 34 -10.13 5.11 -0.03
C THR A 34 -9.67 6.56 -0.11
N ASN A 35 -8.65 6.96 0.65
CA ASN A 35 -8.14 8.32 0.59
C ASN A 35 -7.54 8.66 -0.77
N LEU A 36 -6.74 7.74 -1.34
CA LEU A 36 -6.13 7.91 -2.67
C LEU A 36 -7.16 7.90 -3.82
N LYS A 37 -8.37 7.37 -3.57
CA LYS A 37 -9.50 7.40 -4.50
C LYS A 37 -10.35 8.66 -4.37
N VAL A 38 -10.79 8.97 -3.15
CA VAL A 38 -11.80 10.01 -2.89
C VAL A 38 -11.18 11.40 -2.81
N TRP A 39 -9.98 11.53 -2.24
CA TRP A 39 -9.30 12.81 -2.04
C TRP A 39 -8.19 13.02 -3.08
N ALA A 40 -8.42 12.53 -4.29
CA ALA A 40 -7.43 12.46 -5.36
C ALA A 40 -6.91 13.84 -5.80
N ASP A 41 -7.71 14.89 -5.66
CA ASP A 41 -7.37 16.29 -5.97
C ASP A 41 -6.73 17.04 -4.78
N ASN A 42 -6.83 16.51 -3.57
CA ASN A 42 -6.29 17.12 -2.36
C ASN A 42 -4.86 16.62 -2.07
N ALA A 43 -3.88 17.36 -2.59
CA ALA A 43 -2.46 17.00 -2.47
C ALA A 43 -1.95 16.83 -1.03
N LEU A 44 -2.52 17.56 -0.07
CA LEU A 44 -2.16 17.41 1.34
C LEU A 44 -2.64 16.06 1.89
N VAL A 45 -3.90 15.71 1.66
CA VAL A 45 -4.46 14.42 2.12
C VAL A 45 -3.72 13.25 1.46
N VAL A 46 -3.43 13.34 0.16
CA VAL A 46 -2.64 12.32 -0.55
C VAL A 46 -1.25 12.18 0.06
N LYS A 47 -0.55 13.30 0.30
CA LYS A 47 0.80 13.30 0.88
C LYS A 47 0.82 12.62 2.26
N GLU A 48 -0.04 13.04 3.18
CA GLU A 48 -0.08 12.50 4.54
C GLU A 48 -0.52 11.03 4.55
N THR A 49 -1.42 10.65 3.64
CA THR A 49 -1.83 9.24 3.45
C THR A 49 -0.64 8.37 3.01
N LEU A 50 0.14 8.83 2.02
CA LEU A 50 1.30 8.08 1.55
C LEU A 50 2.43 8.04 2.58
N LEU A 51 2.62 9.10 3.36
CA LEU A 51 3.58 9.13 4.46
C LEU A 51 3.22 8.12 5.55
N MET A 52 1.94 8.05 5.92
CA MET A 52 1.44 7.04 6.86
C MET A 52 1.68 5.63 6.33
N PHE A 53 1.36 5.37 5.05
CA PHE A 53 1.58 4.06 4.44
C PHE A 53 3.06 3.68 4.39
N ALA A 54 3.93 4.61 3.97
CA ALA A 54 5.38 4.41 3.97
C ALA A 54 5.91 4.11 5.38
N THR A 55 5.38 4.80 6.39
CA THR A 55 5.75 4.56 7.80
C THR A 55 5.33 3.17 8.28
N MET A 56 4.18 2.65 7.82
CA MET A 56 3.76 1.28 8.13
C MET A 56 4.69 0.24 7.50
N VAL A 57 5.18 0.49 6.28
CA VAL A 57 6.10 -0.40 5.55
C VAL A 57 7.52 -0.34 6.14
N GLN A 58 8.02 0.86 6.43
CA GLN A 58 9.43 1.11 6.80
C GLN A 58 9.68 1.22 8.32
N GLY A 59 8.62 1.25 9.14
CA GLY A 59 8.72 1.61 10.56
C GLY A 59 9.55 0.65 11.43
N PRO A 60 9.70 0.91 12.73
CA PRO A 60 10.56 0.15 13.65
C PRO A 60 10.20 -1.34 13.80
N ALA A 61 8.99 -1.74 13.40
CA ALA A 61 8.53 -3.12 13.32
C ALA A 61 8.60 -3.70 11.89
N GLY A 62 9.30 -3.01 10.98
CA GLY A 62 9.17 -3.05 9.52
C GLY A 62 9.14 -4.46 8.93
N SER A 63 10.07 -5.34 9.32
CA SER A 63 10.09 -6.71 8.78
C SER A 63 8.86 -7.55 9.17
N SER A 64 8.29 -7.35 10.37
CA SER A 64 7.09 -8.09 10.78
C SER A 64 5.81 -7.45 10.24
N ALA A 65 5.74 -6.12 10.23
CA ALA A 65 4.55 -5.39 9.79
C ALA A 65 4.39 -5.46 8.27
N SER A 66 5.47 -5.33 7.50
CA SER A 66 5.43 -5.43 6.04
C SER A 66 5.02 -6.82 5.56
N ARG A 67 5.51 -7.89 6.21
CA ARG A 67 5.07 -9.27 5.94
C ARG A 67 3.59 -9.45 6.24
N MET A 68 3.12 -8.97 7.39
CA MET A 68 1.68 -8.98 7.71
C MET A 68 0.87 -8.21 6.69
N LEU A 69 1.37 -7.07 6.18
CA LEU A 69 0.70 -6.29 5.15
C LEU A 69 0.58 -7.10 3.85
N LEU A 70 1.62 -7.84 3.43
CA LEU A 70 1.59 -8.70 2.23
C LEU A 70 0.57 -9.84 2.34
N ASP A 71 0.32 -10.35 3.56
CA ASP A 71 -0.72 -11.38 3.77
C ASP A 71 -2.15 -10.85 3.52
N LEU A 72 -2.38 -9.54 3.59
CA LEU A 72 -3.73 -8.98 3.53
C LEU A 72 -4.26 -8.94 2.09
N GLU A 73 -5.44 -9.49 1.87
CA GLU A 73 -6.14 -9.45 0.57
C GLU A 73 -6.31 -8.03 0.02
N VAL A 74 -6.57 -7.05 0.90
CA VAL A 74 -6.66 -5.64 0.50
C VAL A 74 -5.33 -5.10 -0.05
N THR A 75 -4.20 -5.52 0.52
CA THR A 75 -2.87 -5.11 0.06
C THR A 75 -2.51 -5.80 -1.25
N LYS A 76 -2.77 -7.11 -1.38
CA LYS A 76 -2.58 -7.84 -2.64
C LYS A 76 -3.41 -7.22 -3.77
N GLY A 77 -4.67 -6.90 -3.48
CA GLY A 77 -5.54 -6.19 -4.40
C GLY A 77 -4.98 -4.82 -4.81
N LEU A 78 -4.39 -4.06 -3.88
CA LEU A 78 -3.70 -2.80 -4.21
C LEU A 78 -2.48 -3.02 -5.11
N LEU A 79 -1.64 -4.02 -4.82
CA LEU A 79 -0.45 -4.33 -5.62
C LEU A 79 -0.79 -4.77 -7.05
N MET A 80 -1.89 -5.50 -7.25
CA MET A 80 -2.36 -5.89 -8.58
C MET A 80 -3.02 -4.73 -9.35
N ASN A 81 -3.64 -3.79 -8.62
CA ASN A 81 -4.46 -2.71 -9.20
C ASN A 81 -3.89 -1.33 -8.83
N HIS A 82 -2.58 -1.15 -8.95
CA HIS A 82 -1.88 0.07 -8.52
C HIS A 82 -1.83 1.16 -9.60
N ASN A 83 -2.56 1.01 -10.70
CA ASN A 83 -2.55 1.93 -11.85
C ASN A 83 -3.61 3.06 -11.71
N GLY A 84 -3.62 3.98 -12.66
CA GLY A 84 -4.54 5.12 -12.67
C GLY A 84 -6.03 4.78 -12.84
N GLU A 85 -6.38 3.57 -13.31
CA GLU A 85 -7.77 3.12 -13.44
C GLU A 85 -8.40 2.84 -12.08
N HIS A 86 -7.60 2.34 -11.14
CA HIS A 86 -8.06 1.97 -9.81
C HIS A 86 -7.64 2.97 -8.73
N VAL A 87 -6.63 3.80 -8.99
CA VAL A 87 -6.03 4.69 -8.00
C VAL A 87 -6.04 6.12 -8.52
N ALA A 88 -7.15 6.81 -8.28
CA ALA A 88 -7.51 8.07 -8.93
C ALA A 88 -6.47 9.19 -8.76
N PHE A 89 -5.78 9.31 -7.60
CA PHE A 89 -4.79 10.38 -7.39
C PHE A 89 -3.66 10.41 -8.43
N LEU A 90 -3.38 9.26 -9.08
CA LEU A 90 -2.36 9.15 -10.13
C LEU A 90 -2.70 9.96 -11.38
N ALA A 91 -3.98 10.22 -11.65
CA ALA A 91 -4.41 11.03 -12.79
C ALA A 91 -4.23 12.54 -12.54
N TYR A 92 -4.14 12.98 -11.28
CA TYR A 92 -4.10 14.40 -10.93
C TYR A 92 -2.67 14.95 -11.01
N PRO A 93 -2.40 16.01 -11.81
CA PRO A 93 -1.05 16.56 -11.96
C PRO A 93 -0.47 17.14 -10.67
N VAL A 94 -1.31 17.66 -9.78
CA VAL A 94 -0.89 18.23 -8.48
C VAL A 94 -0.13 17.22 -7.61
N ASN A 95 -0.34 15.92 -7.84
CA ASN A 95 0.28 14.83 -7.09
C ASN A 95 1.53 14.25 -7.77
N ALA A 96 2.13 14.91 -8.76
CA ALA A 96 3.25 14.35 -9.51
C ALA A 96 4.39 13.83 -8.61
N LYS A 97 4.72 14.55 -7.54
CA LYS A 97 5.74 14.13 -6.55
C LYS A 97 5.31 12.90 -5.75
N GLN A 98 4.03 12.82 -5.39
CA GLN A 98 3.44 11.75 -4.60
C GLN A 98 3.40 10.43 -5.38
N ARG A 99 3.35 10.45 -6.71
CA ARG A 99 3.45 9.24 -7.55
C ARG A 99 4.73 8.47 -7.26
N THR A 100 5.88 9.16 -7.17
CA THR A 100 7.16 8.53 -6.83
C THR A 100 7.13 7.89 -5.46
N THR A 101 6.61 8.58 -4.43
CA THR A 101 6.48 8.03 -3.08
C THR A 101 5.60 6.79 -3.04
N TYR A 102 4.48 6.81 -3.78
CA TYR A 102 3.57 5.69 -3.87
C TYR A 102 4.24 4.43 -4.45
N TYR A 103 4.82 4.54 -5.64
CA TYR A 103 5.49 3.41 -6.28
C TYR A 103 6.72 2.92 -5.50
N LEU A 104 7.50 3.84 -4.91
CA LEU A 104 8.61 3.45 -4.04
C LEU A 104 8.12 2.64 -2.83
N THR A 105 7.04 3.07 -2.19
CA THR A 105 6.47 2.38 -1.02
C THR A 105 5.95 0.99 -1.39
N LEU A 106 5.26 0.84 -2.53
CA LEU A 106 4.81 -0.46 -3.01
C LEU A 106 5.96 -1.41 -3.33
N MET A 107 7.01 -0.90 -3.98
CA MET A 107 8.20 -1.69 -4.29
C MET A 107 8.94 -2.13 -3.02
N GLN A 108 9.07 -1.25 -2.03
CA GLN A 108 9.66 -1.59 -0.73
C GLN A 108 8.84 -2.64 0.02
N LEU A 109 7.50 -2.54 -0.04
CA LEU A 109 6.62 -3.54 0.56
C LEU A 109 6.78 -4.89 -0.13
N LEU A 110 6.79 -4.93 -1.46
CA LEU A 110 6.99 -6.14 -2.23
C LEU A 110 8.36 -6.79 -1.96
N ALA A 111 9.42 -5.98 -1.86
CA ALA A 111 10.78 -6.44 -1.55
C ALA A 111 11.00 -6.81 -0.07
N SER A 112 9.98 -6.67 0.78
CA SER A 112 10.14 -6.84 2.23
C SER A 112 10.20 -8.30 2.71
N ASN A 113 9.90 -9.26 1.82
CA ASN A 113 10.01 -10.69 2.09
C ASN A 113 10.80 -11.41 0.99
N PRO A 114 12.12 -11.22 0.90
CA PRO A 114 12.92 -11.78 -0.20
C PRO A 114 13.04 -13.31 -0.16
N GLU A 115 12.80 -13.93 0.99
CA GLU A 115 12.83 -15.39 1.19
C GLU A 115 11.50 -16.07 0.78
N ASP A 116 10.48 -15.29 0.37
CA ASP A 116 9.18 -15.82 -0.04
C ASP A 116 9.32 -16.56 -1.39
N PRO A 117 8.97 -17.85 -1.48
CA PRO A 117 9.00 -18.60 -2.73
C PRO A 117 8.13 -17.95 -3.83
N ASP A 118 7.07 -17.25 -3.44
CA ASP A 118 6.14 -16.60 -4.37
C ASP A 118 6.54 -15.15 -4.70
N ALA A 119 7.65 -14.63 -4.15
CA ALA A 119 8.10 -13.24 -4.38
C ALA A 119 8.27 -12.91 -5.87
N SER A 120 8.80 -13.85 -6.67
CA SER A 120 8.98 -13.66 -8.11
C SER A 120 7.63 -13.50 -8.81
N GLY A 121 6.65 -14.36 -8.51
CA GLY A 121 5.32 -14.29 -9.10
C GLY A 121 4.55 -13.03 -8.67
N ALA A 122 4.73 -12.59 -7.43
CA ALA A 122 4.17 -11.33 -6.93
C ALA A 122 4.76 -10.12 -7.67
N PHE A 123 6.07 -10.13 -7.97
CA PHE A 123 6.72 -9.09 -8.77
C PHE A 123 6.27 -9.08 -10.23
N GLU A 124 6.17 -10.24 -10.87
CA GLU A 124 5.60 -10.34 -12.22
C GLU A 124 4.17 -9.81 -12.29
N SER A 125 3.34 -10.20 -11.31
CA SER A 125 1.96 -9.70 -11.18
C SER A 125 1.91 -8.19 -10.97
N PHE A 126 2.84 -7.64 -10.19
CA PHE A 126 2.98 -6.20 -10.01
C PHE A 126 3.41 -5.49 -11.30
N LEU A 127 4.20 -6.11 -12.18
CA LEU A 127 4.62 -5.47 -13.43
C LEU A 127 3.51 -5.47 -14.50
N HIS A 128 2.55 -6.39 -14.46
CA HIS A 128 1.53 -6.55 -15.50
C HIS A 128 0.82 -5.24 -15.92
N PRO A 129 0.26 -4.42 -15.00
CA PRO A 129 -0.42 -3.17 -15.37
C PRO A 129 0.50 -2.17 -16.10
N ILE A 130 1.78 -2.16 -15.73
CA ILE A 130 2.79 -1.27 -16.33
C ILE A 130 3.15 -1.76 -17.74
N LEU A 131 3.42 -3.06 -17.88
CA LEU A 131 3.74 -3.67 -19.18
C LEU A 131 2.59 -3.54 -20.17
N ASN A 132 1.34 -3.71 -19.72
CA ASN A 132 0.15 -3.49 -20.54
C ASN A 132 0.06 -2.05 -21.05
N SER A 133 0.35 -1.08 -20.18
CA SER A 133 0.38 0.34 -20.56
C SER A 133 1.48 0.60 -21.60
N MET A 134 2.68 0.05 -21.41
CA MET A 134 3.77 0.19 -22.39
C MET A 134 3.43 -0.45 -23.74
N ALA A 135 2.83 -1.64 -23.74
CA ALA A 135 2.41 -2.33 -24.96
C ALA A 135 1.34 -1.53 -25.72
N TYR A 136 0.36 -0.97 -25.01
CA TYR A 136 -0.67 -0.10 -25.58
C TYR A 136 -0.07 1.17 -26.20
N LEU A 137 0.84 1.84 -25.49
CA LEU A 137 1.54 3.02 -26.03
C LEU A 137 2.33 2.68 -27.31
N ASN A 138 3.01 1.53 -27.33
CA ASN A 138 3.76 1.05 -28.49
C ASN A 138 2.86 0.69 -29.68
N SER A 139 1.64 0.20 -29.44
CA SER A 139 0.69 -0.06 -30.52
C SER A 139 0.09 1.21 -31.12
N MET A 140 0.11 2.33 -30.39
CA MET A 140 -0.34 3.63 -30.91
C MET A 140 0.73 4.37 -31.73
N SER A 141 2.00 3.99 -31.61
CA SER A 141 3.09 4.59 -32.40
C SER A 141 3.30 3.92 -33.76
N ASN A 142 2.62 2.79 -34.02
CA ASN A 142 2.59 2.10 -35.31
C ASN A 142 1.29 2.40 -36.05
#